data_AF-A0A4Q3US73-F1
#
_entry.id   AF-A0A4Q3US73-F1
#
_cell.length_a   1.000
_cell.length_b   1.000
_cell.length_c   1.000
_cell.angle_alpha   90.00
_cell.angle_beta   90.00
_cell.angle_gamma   90.00
#
_symmetry.space_group_name_H-M   'P 1'
#
loop_
_entity.id
_entity.type
_entity.pdbx_description
1 polymer ?
#
loop_
_entity_poly.entity_id
_entity_poly.type
_entity_poly.pdbx_seq_one_letter_code
_entity_poly.pdbx_strand_id
1 'polypeptide(L)'
;MLHSYYRQILTPNVGLRCHIVELEISMKRLTVLKLMYPSMTRDNDEAAAVIFRNAFREKNKIFPGMYATRGFDVTFDTLMRLASGSTYMNSAVFDKTQQIESKFDYVKSGEGNVNQGIYILQYNDDLSVKPAE
;
A
#
# COMPACT_ATOMS: atom_id res chain seq x y z
N MET A 1 -5.39 21.60 -39.41
CA MET A 1 -5.95 21.76 -38.06
C MET A 1 -5.82 20.42 -37.35
N LEU A 2 -5.17 20.43 -36.18
CA LEU A 2 -5.11 19.36 -35.17
C LEU A 2 -4.44 18.03 -35.56
N HIS A 3 -3.12 18.00 -35.66
CA HIS A 3 -2.35 16.79 -35.30
C HIS A 3 -0.86 17.12 -35.12
N SER A 4 -0.45 17.71 -33.99
CA SER A 4 0.99 17.80 -33.69
C SER A 4 1.37 17.97 -32.21
N TYR A 5 0.44 17.89 -31.26
CA TYR A 5 0.81 17.86 -29.84
C TYR A 5 0.94 16.40 -29.43
N TYR A 6 2.18 15.89 -29.27
CA TYR A 6 2.57 14.82 -28.31
C TYR A 6 3.97 14.21 -28.57
N ARG A 7 4.79 14.76 -29.48
CA ARG A 7 6.19 14.34 -29.61
C ARG A 7 7.11 15.55 -29.70
N GLN A 8 7.61 15.98 -28.54
CA GLN A 8 8.94 16.58 -28.33
C GLN A 8 8.93 17.43 -27.06
N ILE A 9 9.29 16.83 -25.92
CA ILE A 9 10.04 17.58 -24.90
C ILE A 9 11.09 16.63 -24.31
N LEU A 10 12.08 16.31 -25.14
CA LEU A 10 13.40 15.87 -24.71
C LEU A 10 14.40 16.66 -25.56
N THR A 11 14.84 17.81 -25.06
CA THR A 11 16.25 18.19 -24.93
C THR A 11 16.37 19.49 -24.15
N PRO A 12 17.45 19.66 -23.36
CA PRO A 12 17.58 20.72 -22.38
C PRO A 12 18.25 21.95 -23.00
N ASN A 13 17.81 23.17 -22.67
CA ASN A 13 18.72 24.30 -22.45
C ASN A 13 18.04 25.59 -21.96
N VAL A 14 18.55 26.04 -20.80
CA VAL A 14 18.74 27.44 -20.34
C VAL A 14 17.51 28.32 -20.14
N GLY A 15 17.18 28.61 -18.86
CA GLY A 15 16.53 29.88 -18.51
C GLY A 15 15.47 29.87 -17.40
N LEU A 16 14.90 28.72 -17.04
CA LEU A 16 14.08 28.60 -15.85
C LEU A 16 14.66 27.51 -14.96
N ARG A 17 15.47 27.94 -13.99
CA ARG A 17 15.78 27.14 -12.82
C ARG A 17 14.44 26.94 -12.11
N CYS A 18 13.74 25.86 -12.45
CA CYS A 18 12.69 25.35 -11.61
C CYS A 18 13.36 24.95 -10.31
N HIS A 19 13.47 25.91 -9.40
CA HIS A 19 13.63 25.66 -7.99
C HIS A 19 12.33 25.06 -7.50
N ILE A 20 12.06 23.81 -7.89
CA ILE A 20 11.60 22.88 -6.87
C ILE A 20 12.81 22.78 -5.95
N VAL A 21 12.90 23.72 -5.00
CA VAL A 21 13.48 23.38 -3.73
C VAL A 21 12.68 22.15 -3.36
N GLU A 22 13.30 20.98 -3.38
CA GLU A 22 12.81 19.84 -2.63
C GLU A 22 12.63 20.39 -1.21
N LEU A 23 11.42 20.89 -0.93
CA LEU A 23 11.05 21.35 0.38
C LEU A 23 10.92 20.06 1.18
N GLU A 24 12.07 19.54 1.58
CA GLU A 24 12.17 18.42 2.48
C GLU A 24 11.51 18.87 3.78
N ILE A 25 10.28 18.40 4.00
CA ILE A 25 9.56 18.68 5.22
C ILE A 25 10.28 17.90 6.31
N SER A 26 10.92 18.62 7.24
CA SER A 26 11.63 18.00 8.35
C SER A 26 10.73 17.02 9.10
N MET A 27 11.23 15.82 9.37
CA MET A 27 10.51 14.80 10.14
C MET A 27 9.95 15.33 11.47
N LYS A 28 10.69 16.21 12.15
CA LYS A 28 10.23 16.84 13.40
C LYS A 28 8.90 17.58 13.25
N ARG A 29 8.63 18.17 12.08
CA ARG A 29 7.35 18.85 11.81
C ARG A 29 6.22 17.84 11.60
N LEU A 30 6.52 16.71 10.95
CA LEU A 30 5.54 15.67 10.69
C LEU A 30 5.06 15.01 11.98
N THR A 31 5.97 14.76 12.93
CA THR A 31 5.63 14.18 14.24
C THR A 31 4.87 15.16 15.12
N VAL A 32 5.32 16.43 15.21
CA VAL A 32 4.63 17.48 15.98
C VAL A 32 3.20 17.71 15.49
N LEU A 33 2.98 17.67 14.17
CA LEU A 33 1.65 17.84 13.57
C LEU A 33 0.80 16.56 13.63
N LYS A 34 1.37 15.42 14.04
CA LYS A 34 0.74 14.09 13.92
C LYS A 34 0.13 13.91 12.54
N LEU A 35 0.93 14.21 11.50
CA LEU A 35 0.42 14.22 10.13
C LEU A 35 -0.15 12.84 9.79
N MET A 36 -1.36 12.83 9.20
CA MET A 36 -2.03 11.63 8.75
C MET A 36 -2.08 11.56 7.22
N TYR A 37 -1.94 10.36 6.66
CA TYR A 37 -2.04 10.13 5.22
C TYR A 37 -2.63 8.74 4.89
N PRO A 38 -3.33 8.58 3.76
CA PRO A 38 -3.85 7.29 3.34
C PRO A 38 -2.73 6.40 2.77
N SER A 39 -2.77 5.10 3.09
CA SER A 39 -1.86 4.09 2.54
C SER A 39 -2.57 2.78 2.28
N MET A 40 -2.17 2.05 1.23
CA MET A 40 -2.67 0.69 0.96
C MET A 40 -2.00 -0.36 1.84
N THR A 41 -0.81 -0.06 2.36
CA THR A 41 0.00 -0.96 3.17
C THR A 41 0.41 -0.30 4.47
N ARG A 42 0.68 -1.10 5.49
CA ARG A 42 1.27 -0.67 6.76
C ARG A 42 2.54 -1.44 7.05
N ASP A 43 3.40 -0.85 7.88
CA ASP A 43 4.46 -1.63 8.51
C ASP A 43 3.84 -2.57 9.55
N ASN A 44 4.26 -3.84 9.50
CA ASN A 44 3.78 -4.86 10.41
C ASN A 44 4.92 -5.63 11.07
N ASP A 45 4.98 -5.49 12.40
CA ASP A 45 5.95 -6.15 13.27
C ASP A 45 5.30 -7.24 14.15
N GLU A 46 4.04 -7.57 13.89
CA GLU A 46 3.35 -8.66 14.56
C GLU A 46 4.04 -10.01 14.30
N ALA A 47 3.85 -10.96 15.23
CA ALA A 47 4.46 -12.28 15.15
C ALA A 47 4.17 -12.98 13.81
N ALA A 48 2.96 -12.87 13.27
CA ALA A 48 2.59 -13.46 11.99
C ALA A 48 3.41 -12.89 10.81
N ALA A 49 3.64 -11.58 10.79
CA ALA A 49 4.46 -10.92 9.78
C ALA A 49 5.93 -11.35 9.87
N VAL A 50 6.45 -11.47 11.09
CA VAL A 50 7.81 -11.97 11.34
C VAL A 50 7.97 -13.42 10.88
N ILE A 51 6.99 -14.28 11.16
CA ILE A 51 6.98 -15.69 10.72
C ILE A 51 6.99 -15.76 9.20
N PHE A 52 6.11 -15.04 8.50
CA PHE A 52 6.09 -14.99 7.04
C PHE A 52 7.42 -14.51 6.48
N ARG A 53 7.97 -13.40 7.01
CA ARG A 53 9.23 -12.82 6.55
C ARG A 53 10.39 -13.81 6.69
N ASN A 54 10.46 -14.51 7.81
CA ASN A 54 11.48 -15.51 8.07
C ASN A 54 11.34 -16.73 7.14
N ALA A 55 10.13 -17.26 7.00
CA ALA A 55 9.85 -18.39 6.11
C ALA A 55 10.13 -18.06 4.63
N PHE A 56 9.75 -16.86 4.19
CA PHE A 56 10.04 -16.37 2.84
C PHE A 56 11.54 -16.27 2.60
N ARG A 57 12.28 -15.71 3.58
CA ARG A 57 13.74 -15.59 3.51
C ARG A 57 14.42 -16.96 3.50
N GLU A 58 13.96 -17.91 4.30
CA GLU A 58 14.54 -19.24 4.34
C GLU A 58 14.41 -19.96 2.99
N LYS A 59 13.25 -19.84 2.34
CA LYS A 59 12.94 -20.45 1.05
C LYS A 59 13.62 -19.76 -0.13
N ASN A 60 13.59 -18.42 -0.17
CA ASN A 60 14.01 -17.65 -1.34
C ASN A 60 15.39 -16.99 -1.18
N LYS A 61 16.01 -17.08 0.01
CA LYS A 61 17.29 -16.44 0.38
C LYS A 61 17.31 -14.91 0.26
N ILE A 62 16.13 -14.29 0.10
CA ILE A 62 15.93 -12.84 0.02
C ILE A 62 14.76 -12.42 0.91
N PHE A 63 14.76 -11.19 1.40
CA PHE A 63 13.60 -10.64 2.12
C PHE A 63 12.44 -10.40 1.15
N PRO A 64 11.18 -10.57 1.59
CA PRO A 64 10.03 -10.27 0.75
C PRO A 64 10.01 -8.76 0.43
N GLY A 65 9.92 -8.43 -0.85
CA GLY A 65 9.63 -7.06 -1.29
C GLY A 65 8.12 -6.80 -1.31
N MET A 66 7.74 -5.54 -1.56
CA MET A 66 6.33 -5.10 -1.59
C MET A 66 5.43 -6.00 -2.46
N TYR A 67 5.89 -6.40 -3.64
CA TYR A 67 5.12 -7.28 -4.53
C TYR A 67 4.97 -8.71 -4.01
N ALA A 68 5.99 -9.22 -3.32
CA ALA A 68 5.96 -10.57 -2.75
C ALA A 68 4.99 -10.63 -1.56
N THR A 69 5.05 -9.63 -0.67
CA THR A 69 4.10 -9.52 0.45
C THR A 69 2.67 -9.31 -0.05
N ARG A 70 2.47 -8.42 -1.03
CA ARG A 70 1.15 -8.19 -1.64
C ARG A 70 0.60 -9.44 -2.33
N GLY A 71 1.45 -10.19 -3.03
CA GLY A 71 1.05 -11.46 -3.65
C GLY A 71 0.61 -12.47 -2.59
N PHE A 72 1.34 -12.56 -1.48
CA PHE A 72 0.95 -13.40 -0.35
C PHE A 72 -0.39 -12.96 0.25
N ASP A 73 -0.55 -11.68 0.58
CA ASP A 73 -1.79 -11.14 1.17
C ASP A 73 -3.00 -11.42 0.30
N VAL A 74 -2.94 -11.14 -1.01
CA VAL A 74 -4.06 -11.35 -1.94
C VAL A 74 -4.41 -12.84 -2.06
N THR A 75 -3.40 -13.70 -2.20
CA THR A 75 -3.62 -15.14 -2.37
C THR A 75 -4.15 -15.78 -1.11
N PHE A 76 -3.58 -15.44 0.06
CA PHE A 76 -4.02 -15.96 1.34
C PHE A 76 -5.43 -15.50 1.69
N ASP A 77 -5.76 -14.22 1.47
CA ASP A 77 -7.11 -13.68 1.66
C ASP A 77 -8.14 -14.43 0.79
N THR A 78 -7.81 -14.66 -0.47
CA THR A 78 -8.67 -15.40 -1.40
C THR A 78 -8.89 -16.84 -0.95
N LEU A 79 -7.84 -17.53 -0.51
CA LEU A 79 -7.94 -18.90 0.00
C LEU A 79 -8.79 -18.96 1.27
N MET A 80 -8.61 -18.01 2.19
CA MET A 80 -9.39 -17.94 3.42
C MET A 80 -10.88 -17.72 3.13
N ARG A 81 -11.21 -16.85 2.17
CA ARG A 81 -12.59 -16.62 1.72
C ARG A 81 -13.20 -17.88 1.11
N LEU A 82 -12.47 -18.58 0.24
CA LEU A 82 -12.94 -19.85 -0.35
C LEU A 82 -13.13 -20.96 0.68
N ALA A 83 -12.28 -20.99 1.72
CA ALA A 83 -12.36 -21.99 2.80
C ALA A 83 -13.48 -21.70 3.82
N SER A 84 -14.03 -20.48 3.86
CA SER A 84 -15.05 -20.05 4.82
C SER A 84 -16.42 -20.74 4.68
N GLY A 85 -16.63 -21.52 3.61
CA GLY A 85 -17.91 -22.18 3.30
C GLY A 85 -18.98 -21.25 2.70
N SER A 86 -18.72 -19.94 2.65
CA SER A 86 -19.54 -18.97 1.91
C SER A 86 -19.05 -18.82 0.46
N THR A 87 -19.88 -18.26 -0.42
CA THR A 87 -19.41 -17.90 -1.75
C THR A 87 -18.38 -16.77 -1.66
N TYR A 88 -17.40 -16.77 -2.57
CA TYR A 88 -16.42 -15.68 -2.62
C TYR A 88 -17.09 -14.31 -2.71
N MET A 89 -18.15 -14.18 -3.51
CA MET A 89 -18.87 -12.92 -3.68
C MET A 89 -19.54 -12.45 -2.39
N ASN A 90 -20.11 -13.36 -1.60
CA ASN A 90 -20.72 -12.99 -0.33
C ASN A 90 -19.66 -12.51 0.66
N SER A 91 -18.59 -13.30 0.88
CA SER A 91 -17.52 -12.88 1.79
C SER A 91 -16.87 -11.58 1.31
N ALA A 92 -16.61 -11.41 0.01
CA ALA A 92 -16.04 -10.18 -0.55
C ALA A 92 -16.86 -8.92 -0.20
N VAL A 93 -18.19 -9.03 -0.24
CA VAL A 93 -19.09 -7.90 0.02
C VAL A 93 -19.27 -7.64 1.53
N PHE A 94 -19.32 -8.67 2.35
CA PHE A 94 -19.67 -8.54 3.77
C PHE A 94 -18.46 -8.49 4.71
N ASP A 95 -17.36 -9.14 4.34
CA ASP A 95 -16.21 -9.33 5.22
C ASP A 95 -15.06 -8.40 4.86
N LYS A 96 -14.71 -7.54 5.83
CA LYS A 96 -13.48 -6.76 5.80
C LYS A 96 -12.37 -7.55 6.46
N THR A 97 -11.28 -7.76 5.73
CA THR A 97 -10.16 -8.58 6.19
C THR A 97 -8.87 -7.78 6.14
N GLN A 98 -7.89 -8.24 6.90
CA GLN A 98 -6.55 -7.69 6.92
C GLN A 98 -5.58 -8.85 6.94
N GLN A 99 -4.55 -8.74 6.11
CA GLN A 99 -3.45 -9.71 6.07
C GLN A 99 -2.18 -9.03 6.59
N ILE A 100 -1.00 -9.43 6.09
CA ILE A 100 0.27 -8.98 6.68
C ILE A 100 0.40 -7.47 6.57
N GLU A 101 0.28 -6.91 5.38
CA GLU A 101 0.44 -5.47 5.16
C GLU A 101 -0.81 -4.83 4.55
N SER A 102 -1.66 -5.62 3.89
CA SER A 102 -2.81 -5.14 3.11
C SER A 102 -4.14 -5.28 3.84
N LYS A 103 -5.04 -4.32 3.63
CA LYS A 103 -6.45 -4.36 4.04
C LYS A 103 -7.35 -4.63 2.85
N PHE A 104 -8.42 -5.39 3.05
CA PHE A 104 -9.39 -5.76 2.03
C PHE A 104 -10.80 -5.35 2.44
N ASP A 105 -11.39 -4.48 1.62
CA ASP A 105 -12.77 -4.00 1.72
C ASP A 105 -13.29 -3.88 0.28
N TYR A 106 -13.87 -4.97 -0.23
CA TYR A 106 -14.22 -5.04 -1.64
C TYR A 106 -15.58 -4.41 -1.91
N VAL A 107 -15.63 -3.60 -2.96
CA VAL A 107 -16.88 -3.04 -3.48
C VAL A 107 -17.07 -3.53 -4.90
N LYS A 108 -18.30 -3.97 -5.21
CA LYS A 108 -18.68 -4.37 -6.57
C LYS A 108 -18.59 -3.15 -7.50
N SER A 109 -17.83 -3.29 -8.58
CA SER A 109 -17.65 -2.26 -9.59
C SER A 109 -17.71 -2.89 -10.98
N GLY A 110 -18.84 -2.69 -11.68
CA GLY A 110 -19.09 -3.32 -12.97
C GLY A 110 -19.12 -4.84 -12.87
N GLU A 111 -18.31 -5.51 -13.69
CA GLU A 111 -18.17 -6.97 -13.73
C GLU A 111 -17.17 -7.52 -12.68
N GLY A 112 -16.49 -6.65 -11.93
CA GLY A 112 -15.46 -7.05 -10.96
C GLY A 112 -15.66 -6.47 -9.57
N ASN A 113 -14.65 -6.69 -8.72
CA ASN A 113 -14.57 -6.12 -7.37
C ASN A 113 -13.33 -5.24 -7.28
N VAL A 114 -13.47 -4.06 -6.68
CA VAL A 114 -12.37 -3.14 -6.40
C VAL A 114 -12.13 -3.12 -4.91
N ASN A 115 -10.88 -3.33 -4.50
CA ASN A 115 -10.50 -3.19 -3.10
C ASN A 115 -10.40 -1.71 -2.74
N GLN A 116 -11.18 -1.28 -1.75
CA GLN A 116 -11.15 0.06 -1.15
C GLN A 116 -10.52 0.06 0.25
N GLY A 117 -9.99 -1.07 0.72
CA GLY A 117 -9.30 -1.19 1.98
C GLY A 117 -8.04 -0.33 2.02
N ILE A 118 -8.07 0.72 2.85
CA ILE A 118 -6.93 1.59 3.11
C ILE A 118 -6.70 1.74 4.61
N TYR A 119 -5.46 2.07 4.95
CA TYR A 119 -5.03 2.55 6.25
C TYR A 119 -4.96 4.07 6.22
N ILE A 120 -5.36 4.71 7.31
CA ILE A 120 -4.91 6.07 7.60
C ILE A 120 -3.71 5.91 8.53
N LEU A 121 -2.54 6.32 8.08
CA LEU A 121 -1.30 6.23 8.82
C LEU A 121 -0.97 7.58 9.45
N GLN A 122 -0.41 7.57 10.65
CA GLN A 122 0.00 8.74 11.42
C GLN A 122 1.49 8.67 11.78
N TYR A 123 2.18 9.80 11.70
CA TYR A 123 3.52 9.96 12.26
C TYR A 123 3.49 10.13 13.79
N ASN A 124 4.33 9.36 14.48
CA ASN A 124 4.46 9.36 15.93
C ASN A 124 5.77 10.01 16.41
N ASP A 125 5.82 10.37 17.69
CA ASP A 125 6.98 11.03 18.31
C ASP A 125 8.27 10.19 18.28
N ASP A 126 8.14 8.87 18.20
CA ASP A 126 9.24 7.91 18.09
C ASP A 126 9.74 7.73 16.64
N LEU A 127 9.30 8.59 15.71
CA LEU A 127 9.54 8.53 14.27
C LEU A 127 8.90 7.31 13.58
N SER A 128 8.09 6.53 14.30
CA SER A 128 7.32 5.44 13.68
C SER A 128 6.11 5.97 12.92
N VAL A 129 5.67 5.18 11.95
CA VAL A 129 4.41 5.37 11.27
C VAL A 129 3.50 4.21 11.64
N LYS A 130 2.33 4.50 12.21
CA LYS A 130 1.34 3.48 12.61
C LYS A 130 -0.05 3.87 12.13
N PRO A 131 -0.97 2.91 11.95
CA PRO A 131 -2.37 3.22 11.70
C PRO A 131 -2.91 4.16 12.78
N ALA A 132 -3.62 5.21 12.37
CA ALA A 132 -4.36 6.09 13.26
C ALA A 132 -5.58 5.32 13.81
N GLU A 133 -5.69 5.24 15.13
CA GLU A 133 -6.84 4.66 15.85
C GLU A 133 -7.94 5.70 16.09
#